data_AF-A0A0R1W238-F1
#
_entry.id   AF-A0A0R1W238-F1
#
_cell.length_a   1.000
_cell.length_b   1.000
_cell.length_c   1.000
_cell.angle_alpha   90.00
_cell.angle_beta   90.00
_cell.angle_gamma   90.00
#
_symmetry.space_group_name_H-M   'P 1'
#
loop_
_entity.id
_entity.type
_entity.pdbx_description
1 polymer ?
#
loop_
_entity_poly.entity_id
_entity_poly.type
_entity_poly.pdbx_seq_one_letter_code
_entity_poly.pdbx_strand_id
1 'polypeptide(L)'
;MLLWCSLILFVISIAIFITLNFSWIMFALSHTSISGTTHANRVRDYGRLILYLQWPFDKNLVFKYIPMSASGTHHFEDVKSLFDINEVAIILFGMVSIPWLWGKKKKQQLWQLMLPIKGWSIFFPTVSTLLVVNFNNLFIKFHEIVFSNQDWAFDPRTDPIINVLTENFFIVCVLVFLVLVEIELGILYFCGYWQLKNSIRHQ
;
A
#
# COMPACT_ATOMS: atom_id res chain seq x y z
N MET A 1 11.64 -21.86 0.98
CA MET A 1 11.61 -20.63 1.80
C MET A 1 11.79 -19.38 0.94
N LEU A 2 12.85 -19.24 0.14
CA LEU A 2 13.09 -18.05 -0.69
C LEU A 2 11.95 -17.69 -1.67
N LEU A 3 11.44 -18.65 -2.46
CA LEU A 3 10.33 -18.42 -3.39
C LEU A 3 9.03 -17.99 -2.67
N TRP A 4 8.88 -18.45 -1.42
CA TRP A 4 7.75 -18.06 -0.59
C TRP A 4 7.85 -16.62 -0.11
N CYS A 5 9.02 -16.22 0.40
CA CYS A 5 9.28 -14.83 0.76
C CYS A 5 9.11 -13.90 -0.45
N SER A 6 9.61 -14.30 -1.63
CA SER A 6 9.40 -13.57 -2.88
C SER A 6 7.91 -13.38 -3.19
N LEU A 7 7.09 -14.43 -3.06
CA LEU A 7 5.64 -14.32 -3.30
C LEU A 7 4.97 -13.36 -2.32
N ILE A 8 5.33 -13.42 -1.02
CA ILE A 8 4.75 -12.53 -0.01
C ILE A 8 5.13 -11.07 -0.28
N LEU A 9 6.39 -10.82 -0.62
CA LEU A 9 6.84 -9.47 -0.98
C LEU A 9 6.12 -8.96 -2.24
N PHE A 10 5.92 -9.83 -3.24
CA PHE A 10 5.15 -9.48 -4.44
C PHE A 10 3.70 -9.11 -4.11
N VAL A 11 3.00 -9.92 -3.30
CA VAL A 11 1.62 -9.66 -2.86
C VAL A 11 1.53 -8.34 -2.08
N ILE A 12 2.43 -8.11 -1.13
CA ILE A 12 2.47 -6.86 -0.36
C ILE A 12 2.68 -5.66 -1.29
N SER A 13 3.63 -5.76 -2.23
CA SER A 13 3.93 -4.65 -3.13
C SER A 13 2.80 -4.32 -4.10
N ILE A 14 2.07 -5.35 -4.59
CA ILE A 14 0.86 -5.15 -5.39
C ILE A 14 -0.24 -4.49 -4.56
N ALA A 15 -0.47 -4.93 -3.31
CA ALA A 15 -1.45 -4.32 -2.43
C ALA A 15 -1.13 -2.85 -2.13
N ILE A 16 0.15 -2.50 -1.93
CA ILE A 16 0.59 -1.10 -1.77
C ILE A 16 0.27 -0.29 -3.03
N PHE A 17 0.62 -0.80 -4.21
CA PHE A 17 0.37 -0.14 -5.50
C PHE A 17 -1.12 0.15 -5.71
N ILE A 18 -1.97 -0.85 -5.49
CA ILE A 18 -3.42 -0.72 -5.63
C ILE A 18 -3.97 0.25 -4.59
N THR A 19 -3.51 0.18 -3.33
CA THR A 19 -3.95 1.09 -2.26
C THR A 19 -3.62 2.53 -2.58
N LEU A 20 -2.40 2.82 -3.07
CA LEU A 20 -1.98 4.17 -3.44
C LEU A 20 -2.88 4.73 -4.55
N ASN A 21 -3.13 3.96 -5.61
CA ASN A 21 -4.02 4.36 -6.70
C ASN A 21 -5.47 4.56 -6.22
N PHE A 22 -5.96 3.65 -5.39
CA PHE A 22 -7.31 3.72 -4.83
C PHE A 22 -7.48 4.90 -3.86
N SER A 23 -6.40 5.34 -3.21
CA SER A 23 -6.42 6.50 -2.31
C SER A 23 -6.88 7.78 -2.99
N TRP A 24 -6.65 7.93 -4.30
CA TRP A 24 -7.18 9.07 -5.05
C TRP A 24 -8.70 9.10 -5.07
N ILE A 25 -9.34 7.93 -5.27
CA ILE A 25 -10.79 7.79 -5.23
C ILE A 25 -11.30 8.07 -3.82
N MET A 26 -10.66 7.49 -2.79
CA MET A 26 -11.03 7.73 -1.40
C MET A 26 -10.94 9.20 -1.01
N PHE A 27 -9.88 9.89 -1.45
CA PHE A 27 -9.70 11.31 -1.24
C PHE A 27 -10.76 12.14 -1.97
N ALA A 28 -11.08 11.78 -3.22
CA ALA A 28 -12.11 12.43 -4.02
C ALA A 28 -13.51 12.32 -3.40
N LEU A 29 -13.80 11.21 -2.71
CA LEU A 29 -15.05 11.00 -1.98
C LEU A 29 -15.03 11.61 -0.56
N SER A 30 -13.87 12.05 -0.08
CA SER A 30 -13.75 12.68 1.23
C SER A 30 -14.33 14.09 1.24
N HIS A 31 -14.89 14.49 2.39
CA HIS A 31 -15.51 15.80 2.60
C HIS A 31 -14.57 16.77 3.33
N THR A 32 -13.26 16.50 3.33
CA THR A 32 -12.26 17.32 4.03
C THR A 32 -12.10 18.69 3.38
N SER A 33 -11.81 19.71 4.18
CA SER A 33 -11.73 21.11 3.74
C SER A 33 -10.40 21.74 4.13
N ILE A 34 -9.84 22.54 3.21
CA ILE A 34 -8.72 23.45 3.46
C ILE A 34 -9.20 24.84 3.08
N SER A 35 -9.02 25.80 4.00
CA SER A 35 -9.41 27.20 3.77
C SER A 35 -8.76 27.75 2.49
N GLY A 36 -9.52 28.53 1.72
CA GLY A 36 -9.02 29.14 0.48
C GLY A 36 -8.92 28.19 -0.74
N THR A 37 -9.35 26.93 -0.63
CA THR A 37 -9.35 25.98 -1.75
C THR A 37 -10.72 25.34 -1.98
N THR A 38 -11.06 25.05 -3.24
CA THR A 38 -12.24 24.25 -3.58
C THR A 38 -11.92 22.75 -3.47
N HIS A 39 -12.95 21.91 -3.28
CA HIS A 39 -12.77 20.46 -3.25
C HIS A 39 -12.12 19.93 -4.54
N ALA A 40 -12.60 20.37 -5.71
CA ALA A 40 -12.03 19.98 -7.00
C ALA A 40 -10.53 20.34 -7.14
N ASN A 41 -10.11 21.49 -6.61
CA ASN A 41 -8.71 21.89 -6.62
C ASN A 41 -7.85 20.99 -5.72
N ARG A 42 -8.35 20.62 -4.53
CA ARG A 42 -7.67 19.67 -3.64
C ARG A 42 -7.53 18.29 -4.25
N VAL A 43 -8.59 17.77 -4.87
CA VAL A 43 -8.54 16.47 -5.56
C VAL A 43 -7.54 16.47 -6.71
N ARG A 44 -7.37 17.61 -7.40
CA ARG A 44 -6.36 17.78 -8.44
C ARG A 44 -4.94 17.75 -7.88
N ASP A 45 -4.66 18.48 -6.80
CA ASP A 45 -3.34 18.47 -6.16
C ASP A 45 -3.02 17.11 -5.53
N TYR A 46 -4.01 16.43 -4.93
CA TYR A 46 -3.83 15.06 -4.46
C TYR A 46 -3.55 14.09 -5.61
N GLY A 47 -4.25 14.21 -6.74
CA GLY A 47 -3.92 13.44 -7.95
C GLY A 47 -2.50 13.71 -8.46
N ARG A 48 -2.04 14.96 -8.41
CA ARG A 48 -0.66 15.34 -8.73
C ARG A 48 0.36 14.67 -7.80
N LEU A 49 0.05 14.54 -6.51
CA LEU A 49 0.86 13.81 -5.53
C LEU A 49 0.94 12.33 -5.89
N ILE A 50 -0.18 11.65 -6.16
CA ILE A 50 -0.17 10.23 -6.55
C ILE A 50 0.67 10.00 -7.80
N LEU A 51 0.53 10.86 -8.83
CA LEU A 51 1.35 10.79 -10.03
C LEU A 51 2.84 10.99 -9.74
N TYR A 52 3.19 11.95 -8.87
CA TYR A 52 4.58 12.20 -8.46
C TYR A 52 5.21 10.98 -7.77
N LEU A 53 4.46 10.36 -6.84
CA LEU A 53 4.92 9.21 -6.08
C LEU A 53 5.18 7.97 -6.96
N GLN A 54 4.46 7.82 -8.08
CA GLN A 54 4.59 6.65 -8.96
C GLN A 54 5.40 6.87 -10.23
N TRP A 55 5.58 8.11 -10.68
CA TRP A 55 6.35 8.40 -11.89
C TRP A 55 7.83 8.59 -11.54
N PRO A 56 8.75 7.68 -11.92
CA PRO A 56 10.14 7.71 -11.46
C PRO A 56 10.94 8.90 -12.01
N PHE A 57 10.48 9.51 -13.11
CA PHE A 57 11.17 10.65 -13.74
C PHE A 57 10.68 12.01 -13.24
N ASP A 58 9.67 12.03 -12.37
CA ASP A 58 9.20 13.26 -11.76
C ASP A 58 10.10 13.67 -10.60
N LYS A 59 10.80 14.79 -10.75
CA LYS A 59 11.79 15.22 -9.76
C LYS A 59 11.22 16.12 -8.68
N ASN A 60 10.19 16.91 -9.01
CA ASN A 60 9.74 18.00 -8.16
C ASN A 60 8.22 17.93 -7.96
N LEU A 61 7.81 17.78 -6.70
CA LEU A 61 6.41 17.92 -6.33
C LEU A 61 6.04 19.41 -6.29
N VAL A 62 5.08 19.81 -7.13
CA VAL A 62 4.56 21.18 -7.16
C VAL A 62 3.04 21.13 -7.10
N PHE A 63 2.48 21.60 -5.99
CA PHE A 63 1.04 21.83 -5.85
C PHE A 63 0.66 23.20 -6.39
N LYS A 64 -0.54 23.28 -6.98
CA LYS A 64 -1.05 24.52 -7.56
C LYS A 64 -1.95 25.29 -6.61
N TYR A 65 -2.63 24.61 -5.69
CA TYR A 65 -3.68 25.17 -4.85
C TYR A 65 -3.45 24.97 -3.36
N ILE A 66 -2.84 23.85 -2.94
CA ILE A 66 -2.46 23.58 -1.55
C ILE A 66 -1.04 24.12 -1.33
N PRO A 67 -0.83 25.09 -0.43
CA PRO A 67 0.52 25.56 -0.12
C PRO A 67 1.32 24.46 0.57
N MET A 68 2.62 24.48 0.38
CA MET A 68 3.54 23.52 0.98
C MET A 68 4.88 24.18 1.27
N SER A 69 5.45 23.88 2.43
CA SER A 69 6.78 24.32 2.82
C SER A 69 7.86 23.48 2.14
N ALA A 70 9.11 23.95 2.23
CA ALA A 70 10.27 23.19 1.75
C ALA A 70 10.43 21.87 2.53
N SER A 71 10.18 21.90 3.85
CA SER A 71 10.20 20.72 4.72
C SER A 71 9.10 19.73 4.29
N GLY A 72 7.85 20.19 4.12
CA GLY A 72 6.75 19.34 3.66
C GLY A 72 7.00 18.71 2.28
N THR A 73 7.62 19.47 1.37
CA THR A 73 8.03 18.97 0.06
C THR A 73 9.12 17.90 0.17
N HIS A 74 10.15 18.14 0.99
CA HIS A 74 11.24 17.19 1.23
C HIS A 74 10.71 15.88 1.83
N HIS A 75 9.74 15.93 2.74
CA HIS A 75 9.11 14.71 3.24
C HIS A 75 8.46 13.88 2.11
N PHE A 76 7.77 14.51 1.15
CA PHE A 76 7.21 13.78 0.02
C PHE A 76 8.26 13.23 -0.94
N GLU A 77 9.45 13.85 -1.04
CA GLU A 77 10.60 13.30 -1.75
C GLU A 77 11.13 12.02 -1.07
N ASP A 78 11.22 12.00 0.27
CA ASP A 78 11.56 10.81 1.03
C ASP A 78 10.51 9.70 0.83
N VAL A 79 9.22 10.04 0.90
CA VAL A 79 8.11 9.11 0.65
C VAL A 79 8.14 8.56 -0.77
N LYS A 80 8.48 9.39 -1.77
CA LYS A 80 8.65 8.94 -3.16
C LYS A 80 9.69 7.84 -3.26
N SER A 81 10.82 7.96 -2.57
CA SER A 81 11.87 6.93 -2.59
C SER A 81 11.35 5.57 -2.13
N LEU A 82 10.44 5.52 -1.16
CA LEU A 82 9.79 4.29 -0.71
C LEU A 82 8.88 3.69 -1.79
N PHE A 83 8.13 4.53 -2.51
CA PHE A 83 7.29 4.06 -3.61
C PHE A 83 8.10 3.61 -4.82
N ASP A 84 9.17 4.32 -5.18
CA ASP A 84 10.08 3.89 -6.25
C ASP A 84 10.69 2.50 -5.91
N ILE A 85 11.08 2.27 -4.65
CA ILE A 85 11.51 0.94 -4.16
C ILE A 85 10.38 -0.09 -4.33
N ASN A 86 9.14 0.27 -3.99
CA ASN A 86 7.99 -0.62 -4.15
C ASN A 86 7.75 -0.99 -5.62
N GLU A 87 7.78 -0.04 -6.54
CA GLU A 87 7.59 -0.30 -7.98
C GLU A 87 8.69 -1.25 -8.52
N VAL A 88 9.94 -1.05 -8.10
CA VAL A 88 11.04 -1.97 -8.43
C VAL A 88 10.81 -3.36 -7.81
N ALA A 89 10.32 -3.43 -6.57
CA ALA A 89 10.01 -4.69 -5.90
C ALA A 89 8.91 -5.48 -6.63
N ILE A 90 7.87 -4.83 -7.16
CA ILE A 90 6.83 -5.46 -7.99
C ILE A 90 7.47 -6.16 -9.17
N ILE A 91 8.36 -5.48 -9.89
CA ILE A 91 9.03 -6.04 -11.07
C ILE A 91 9.91 -7.24 -10.67
N LEU A 92 10.81 -7.05 -9.71
CA LEU A 92 11.78 -8.07 -9.30
C LEU A 92 11.09 -9.32 -8.73
N PHE A 93 10.19 -9.15 -7.76
CA PHE A 93 9.50 -10.27 -7.15
C PHE A 93 8.43 -10.86 -8.06
N GLY A 94 7.83 -10.07 -8.95
CA GLY A 94 6.90 -10.55 -9.98
C GLY A 94 7.58 -11.47 -10.99
N MET A 95 8.77 -11.11 -11.46
CA MET A 95 9.59 -11.93 -12.38
C MET A 95 9.91 -13.32 -11.81
N VAL A 96 10.01 -13.46 -10.48
CA VAL A 96 10.26 -14.74 -9.81
C VAL A 96 8.95 -15.46 -9.48
N SER A 97 7.99 -14.73 -8.92
CA SER A 97 6.78 -15.33 -8.32
C SER A 97 5.77 -15.78 -9.38
N ILE A 98 5.59 -15.02 -10.46
CA ILE A 98 4.62 -15.34 -11.52
C ILE A 98 4.98 -16.65 -12.25
N PRO A 99 6.21 -16.85 -12.77
CA PRO A 99 6.58 -18.12 -13.41
C PRO A 99 6.54 -19.30 -12.43
N TRP A 100 6.91 -19.08 -11.17
CA TRP A 100 6.84 -20.12 -10.14
C TRP A 100 5.40 -20.57 -9.86
N LEU A 101 4.48 -19.63 -9.68
CA LEU A 101 3.05 -19.91 -9.52
C LEU A 101 2.47 -20.63 -10.75
N TRP A 102 2.83 -20.20 -11.96
CA TRP A 102 2.42 -20.89 -13.18
C TRP A 102 2.96 -22.32 -13.23
N GLY A 103 4.24 -22.53 -12.91
CA GLY A 103 4.84 -23.85 -12.82
C GLY A 103 4.09 -24.78 -11.86
N LYS A 104 3.73 -24.27 -10.66
CA LYS A 104 2.91 -25.02 -9.69
C LYS A 104 1.50 -25.30 -10.22
N LYS A 105 0.86 -24.33 -10.85
CA LYS A 105 -0.46 -24.50 -11.47
C LYS A 105 -0.45 -25.61 -12.51
N LYS A 106 0.54 -25.61 -13.42
CA LYS A 106 0.71 -26.63 -14.47
C LYS A 106 0.94 -28.03 -13.89
N LYS A 107 1.72 -28.13 -12.81
CA LYS A 107 2.02 -29.39 -12.12
C LYS A 107 0.92 -29.86 -11.16
N GLN A 108 -0.19 -29.13 -11.06
CA GLN A 108 -1.26 -29.37 -10.09
C GLN A 108 -0.80 -29.34 -8.61
N GLN A 109 0.10 -28.40 -8.28
CA GLN A 109 0.79 -28.28 -6.98
C GLN A 109 0.49 -26.99 -6.19
N LEU A 110 -0.54 -26.23 -6.57
CA LEU A 110 -0.97 -25.02 -5.83
C LEU A 110 -1.50 -25.35 -4.43
N TRP A 111 -1.99 -26.56 -4.19
CA TRP A 111 -2.42 -27.00 -2.86
C TRP A 111 -1.31 -26.90 -1.81
N GLN A 112 -0.04 -27.01 -2.22
CA GLN A 112 1.12 -26.83 -1.35
C GLN A 112 1.20 -25.40 -0.81
N LEU A 113 0.48 -24.46 -1.42
CA LEU A 113 0.43 -23.09 -0.96
C LEU A 113 -0.52 -22.86 0.22
N MET A 114 -1.47 -23.78 0.42
CA MET A 114 -2.58 -23.57 1.36
C MET A 114 -2.13 -23.53 2.82
N LEU A 115 -1.20 -24.42 3.21
CA LEU A 115 -0.74 -24.50 4.60
C LEU A 115 -0.03 -23.22 5.07
N PRO A 116 0.97 -22.68 4.36
CA PRO A 116 1.59 -21.42 4.77
C PRO A 116 0.59 -20.25 4.73
N ILE A 117 -0.33 -20.19 3.75
CA ILE A 117 -1.36 -19.13 3.69
C ILE A 117 -2.26 -19.15 4.94
N LYS A 118 -2.69 -20.33 5.42
CA LYS A 118 -3.50 -20.44 6.65
C LYS A 118 -2.82 -19.84 7.88
N GLY A 119 -1.49 -19.90 7.96
CA GLY A 119 -0.73 -19.29 9.05
C GLY A 119 -0.85 -17.76 9.08
N TRP A 120 -1.05 -17.14 7.93
CA TRP A 120 -1.17 -15.68 7.78
C TRP A 120 -2.59 -15.15 8.06
N SER A 121 -3.62 -15.98 7.96
CA SER A 121 -5.03 -15.57 8.14
C SER A 121 -5.36 -15.06 9.55
N ILE A 122 -4.48 -15.28 10.54
CA ILE A 122 -4.61 -14.73 11.91
C ILE A 122 -3.79 -13.44 12.08
N PHE A 123 -2.72 -13.28 11.28
CA PHE A 123 -1.78 -12.18 11.41
C PHE A 123 -2.40 -10.84 11.02
N PHE A 124 -3.03 -10.74 9.85
CA PHE A 124 -3.54 -9.45 9.36
C PHE A 124 -4.71 -8.90 10.19
N PRO A 125 -5.69 -9.70 10.67
CA PRO A 125 -6.71 -9.19 11.59
C PRO A 125 -6.09 -8.62 12.88
N THR A 126 -5.09 -9.30 13.43
CA THR A 126 -4.39 -8.85 14.65
C THR A 126 -3.68 -7.51 14.42
N VAL A 127 -2.94 -7.39 13.32
CA VAL A 127 -2.24 -6.15 12.95
C VAL A 127 -3.25 -5.03 12.70
N SER A 128 -4.38 -5.31 12.03
CA SER A 128 -5.47 -4.35 11.81
C SER A 128 -6.00 -3.77 13.12
N THR A 129 -6.29 -4.63 14.11
CA THR A 129 -6.79 -4.19 15.41
C THR A 129 -5.77 -3.31 16.15
N LEU A 130 -4.49 -3.68 16.16
CA LEU A 130 -3.45 -2.89 16.79
C LEU A 130 -3.30 -1.51 16.14
N LEU A 131 -3.37 -1.44 14.81
CA LEU A 131 -3.31 -0.20 14.05
C LEU A 131 -4.47 0.72 14.40
N VAL A 132 -5.71 0.21 14.43
CA VAL A 132 -6.89 1.03 14.74
C VAL A 132 -6.87 1.56 16.19
N VAL A 133 -6.40 0.74 17.14
CA VAL A 133 -6.41 1.10 18.57
C VAL A 133 -5.28 2.07 18.95
N ASN A 134 -4.14 2.01 18.26
CA ASN A 134 -2.92 2.75 18.65
C ASN A 134 -2.26 3.48 17.46
N PHE A 135 -3.08 3.97 16.53
CA PHE A 135 -2.61 4.55 15.27
C PHE A 135 -1.56 5.65 15.48
N ASN A 136 -1.83 6.66 16.32
CA ASN A 136 -0.93 7.80 16.50
C ASN A 136 0.49 7.40 16.95
N ASN A 137 0.60 6.48 17.92
CA ASN A 137 1.90 6.00 18.38
C ASN A 137 2.62 5.16 17.32
N LEU A 138 1.87 4.33 16.58
CA LEU A 138 2.42 3.53 15.48
C LEU A 138 2.85 4.40 14.30
N PHE A 139 2.11 5.47 14.00
CA PHE A 139 2.43 6.46 12.99
C PHE A 139 3.74 7.17 13.35
N ILE A 140 3.88 7.69 14.57
CA ILE A 140 5.10 8.36 15.01
C ILE A 140 6.30 7.41 14.94
N LYS A 141 6.18 6.20 15.52
CA LYS A 141 7.26 5.21 15.49
C LYS A 141 7.66 4.79 14.08
N PHE A 142 6.68 4.63 13.18
CA PHE A 142 6.97 4.35 11.78
C PHE A 142 7.82 5.45 11.17
N HIS A 143 7.46 6.72 11.37
CA HIS A 143 8.20 7.85 10.82
C HIS A 143 9.60 7.96 11.42
N GLU A 144 9.77 7.73 12.72
CA GLU A 144 11.08 7.71 13.38
C GLU A 144 12.00 6.58 12.89
N ILE A 145 11.43 5.44 12.49
CA ILE A 145 12.19 4.30 11.96
C ILE A 145 12.58 4.51 10.49
N VAL A 146 11.67 5.07 9.70
CA VAL A 146 11.81 5.16 8.24
C VAL A 146 12.53 6.44 7.82
N PHE A 147 12.33 7.55 8.52
CA PHE A 147 12.91 8.85 8.19
C PHE A 147 13.89 9.29 9.26
N SER A 148 15.06 9.79 8.83
CA SER A 148 16.11 10.28 9.73
C SER A 148 15.94 11.75 10.13
N ASN A 149 14.88 12.41 9.65
CA ASN A 149 14.55 13.81 9.87
C ASN A 149 13.16 13.97 10.51
N GLN A 150 12.71 15.21 10.68
CA GLN A 150 11.40 15.56 11.26
C GLN A 150 10.46 16.25 10.25
N ASP A 151 10.76 16.17 8.95
CA ASP A 151 10.02 16.89 7.91
C ASP A 151 8.58 16.37 7.74
N TRP A 152 8.30 15.17 8.27
CA TRP A 152 6.96 14.57 8.35
C TRP A 152 6.03 15.25 9.37
N ALA A 153 6.57 16.06 10.29
CA ALA A 153 5.80 16.78 11.30
C ALA A 153 5.26 18.10 10.74
N PHE A 154 4.26 18.01 9.86
CA PHE A 154 3.67 19.16 9.16
C PHE A 154 3.06 20.20 10.11
N ASP A 155 3.35 21.49 9.86
CA ASP A 155 2.62 22.61 10.47
C ASP A 155 1.36 22.91 9.65
N PRO A 156 0.14 22.83 10.21
CA PRO A 156 -1.11 23.10 9.48
C PRO A 156 -1.19 24.49 8.82
N ARG A 157 -0.36 25.46 9.23
CA ARG A 157 -0.30 26.81 8.66
C ARG A 157 0.49 26.86 7.35
N THR A 158 1.61 26.13 7.27
CA THR A 158 2.47 26.09 6.08
C THR A 158 2.18 24.91 5.19
N ASP A 159 1.69 23.82 5.77
CA ASP A 159 1.46 22.50 5.16
C ASP A 159 0.04 22.01 5.47
N PRO A 160 -1.02 22.74 5.05
CA PRO A 160 -2.40 22.40 5.36
C PRO A 160 -2.87 21.07 4.76
N ILE A 161 -2.05 20.40 3.95
CA ILE A 161 -2.30 19.03 3.49
C ILE A 161 -2.48 18.05 4.66
N ILE A 162 -1.88 18.32 5.83
CA ILE A 162 -2.11 17.49 7.04
C ILE A 162 -3.59 17.47 7.48
N ASN A 163 -4.35 18.53 7.18
CA ASN A 163 -5.76 18.61 7.53
C ASN A 163 -6.65 17.71 6.66
N VAL A 164 -6.13 17.21 5.54
CA VAL A 164 -6.83 16.27 4.65
C VAL A 164 -6.25 14.87 4.73
N LEU A 165 -4.93 14.74 4.98
CA LEU A 165 -4.25 13.49 5.31
C LEU A 165 -4.40 13.19 6.81
N THR A 166 -5.64 13.11 7.26
CA THR A 166 -5.96 12.84 8.67
C THR A 166 -5.64 11.41 9.09
N GLU A 167 -5.56 11.17 10.40
CA GLU A 167 -5.47 9.83 10.98
C GLU A 167 -6.51 8.86 10.39
N ASN A 168 -7.78 9.28 10.31
CA ASN A 168 -8.84 8.45 9.72
C ASN A 168 -8.57 8.10 8.25
N PHE A 169 -8.03 9.02 7.47
CA PHE A 169 -7.69 8.76 6.08
C PHE A 169 -6.61 7.68 5.95
N PHE A 170 -5.54 7.78 6.76
CA PHE A 170 -4.48 6.79 6.77
C PHE A 170 -4.94 5.44 7.33
N ILE A 171 -5.75 5.40 8.38
CA ILE A 171 -6.34 4.15 8.89
C ILE A 171 -7.11 3.44 7.78
N VAL A 172 -7.97 4.15 7.04
CA VAL A 172 -8.72 3.57 5.93
C VAL A 172 -7.79 3.05 4.83
N CYS A 173 -6.74 3.79 4.47
CA CYS A 173 -5.74 3.32 3.50
C CYS A 173 -5.06 2.03 3.96
N VAL A 174 -4.64 1.96 5.22
CA VAL A 174 -3.99 0.77 5.77
C VAL A 174 -4.96 -0.41 5.84
N LEU A 175 -6.24 -0.19 6.18
CA LEU A 175 -7.26 -1.23 6.15
C LEU A 175 -7.49 -1.76 4.73
N VAL A 176 -7.56 -0.88 3.72
CA VAL A 176 -7.66 -1.28 2.32
C VAL A 176 -6.45 -2.14 1.92
N PHE A 177 -5.24 -1.71 2.27
CA PHE A 177 -4.02 -2.49 2.05
C PHE A 177 -4.10 -3.89 2.66
N LEU A 178 -4.50 -4.01 3.93
CA LEU A 178 -4.60 -5.30 4.63
C LEU A 178 -5.67 -6.20 4.00
N VAL A 179 -6.82 -5.64 3.61
CA VAL A 179 -7.89 -6.37 2.91
C VAL A 179 -7.42 -6.87 1.55
N LEU A 180 -6.67 -6.07 0.79
CA LEU A 180 -6.14 -6.49 -0.51
C LEU A 180 -5.17 -7.66 -0.37
N VAL A 181 -4.27 -7.62 0.61
CA VAL A 181 -3.37 -8.75 0.89
C VAL A 181 -4.16 -10.03 1.22
N GLU A 182 -5.20 -9.94 2.05
CA GLU A 182 -6.06 -11.09 2.37
C GLU A 182 -6.83 -11.60 1.15
N ILE A 183 -7.32 -10.71 0.28
CA ILE A 183 -7.98 -11.11 -0.97
C ILE A 183 -7.00 -11.86 -1.88
N GLU A 184 -5.79 -11.34 -2.07
CA GLU A 184 -4.77 -11.97 -2.91
C GLU A 184 -4.38 -13.36 -2.39
N LEU A 185 -4.10 -13.49 -1.10
CA LEU A 185 -3.81 -14.77 -0.45
C LEU A 185 -5.01 -15.72 -0.49
N GLY A 186 -6.22 -15.19 -0.30
CA GLY A 186 -7.48 -15.93 -0.41
C GLY A 186 -7.68 -16.53 -1.81
N ILE A 187 -7.45 -15.76 -2.86
CA ILE A 187 -7.52 -16.24 -4.25
C ILE A 187 -6.54 -17.41 -4.46
N LEU A 188 -5.29 -17.28 -4.00
CA LEU A 188 -4.29 -18.34 -4.09
C LEU A 188 -4.72 -19.60 -3.31
N TYR A 189 -5.26 -19.41 -2.11
CA TYR A 189 -5.79 -20.49 -1.29
C TYR A 189 -6.93 -21.25 -1.97
N PHE A 190 -7.95 -20.52 -2.46
CA PHE A 190 -9.10 -21.13 -3.13
C PHE A 190 -8.68 -21.85 -4.42
N CYS A 191 -7.77 -21.26 -5.19
CA CYS A 191 -7.20 -21.91 -6.37
C CYS A 191 -6.49 -23.23 -6.02
N GLY A 192 -5.70 -23.26 -4.94
CA GLY A 192 -5.09 -24.50 -4.42
C GLY A 192 -6.12 -25.53 -3.96
N TYR A 193 -7.17 -25.09 -3.27
CA TYR A 193 -8.27 -25.95 -2.80
C TYR A 193 -9.03 -26.61 -3.95
N TRP A 194 -9.44 -25.82 -4.95
CA TRP A 194 -10.16 -26.34 -6.13
C TRP A 194 -9.31 -27.35 -6.91
N GLN A 195 -8.02 -27.07 -7.05
CA GLN A 195 -7.09 -27.98 -7.68
C GLN A 195 -6.98 -29.33 -6.94
N LEU A 196 -6.80 -29.30 -5.61
CA LEU A 196 -6.74 -30.51 -4.79
C LEU A 196 -8.03 -31.35 -4.92
N LYS A 197 -9.18 -30.68 -4.84
CA LYS A 197 -10.50 -31.32 -4.96
C LYS A 197 -10.67 -32.02 -6.30
N ASN A 198 -10.20 -31.42 -7.40
CA ASN A 198 -10.30 -32.02 -8.72
C ASN A 198 -9.31 -33.19 -8.91
N SER A 199 -8.11 -33.12 -8.34
CA SER A 199 -7.15 -34.23 -8.39
C SER A 199 -7.66 -35.49 -7.68
N ILE A 200 -8.39 -35.35 -6.57
CA ILE A 200 -8.99 -36.47 -5.83
C ILE A 200 -10.18 -37.09 -6.58
N ARG A 201 -10.94 -36.30 -7.35
CA ARG A 201 -12.11 -36.77 -8.12
C ARG A 201 -11.77 -37.63 -9.34
N HIS A 202 -10.52 -37.57 -9.81
CA HIS A 202 -10.06 -38.30 -11.00
C HIS A 202 -9.15 -39.49 -10.65
N GLN A 203 -9.05 -39.84 -9.36
CA GLN A 203 -8.47 -41.10 -8.87
C GLN A 203 -9.61 -42.03 -8.44
#